data_AF-A0A9W7AIY5-F1
#
_entry.id   AF-A0A9W7AIY5-F1
#
_cell.length_a   1.000
_cell.length_b   1.000
_cell.length_c   1.000
_cell.angle_alpha   90.00
_cell.angle_beta   90.00
_cell.angle_gamma   90.00
#
_symmetry.space_group_name_H-M   'P 1'
#
loop_
_entity.id
_entity.type
_entity.pdbx_description
1 polymer ?
#
loop_
_entity_poly.entity_id
_entity_poly.type
_entity_poly.pdbx_seq_one_letter_code
_entity_poly.pdbx_strand_id
1 'polypeptide(L)'
;MSPFLTYLNTIRSTTINFIIGNRAGDLDSCISSMTYSYLLSTLSPPVTHIVTHIPILPFPLTSLRLKPDTLQMLSELSIPPSSLLGVDEMLHFVSSNPNLNYTLTLVDHNVPDLPPSHPATALLTSSISNILDHHVDSGTPVQ
;
A
#
# COMPACT_ATOMS: atom_id res chain seq x y z
N MET A 1 -16.23 -8.41 -6.81
CA MET A 1 -15.24 -8.25 -5.72
C MET A 1 -13.91 -8.76 -6.23
N SER A 2 -12.81 -8.00 -6.10
CA SER A 2 -11.48 -8.41 -6.61
C SER A 2 -11.03 -9.73 -5.97
N PRO A 3 -10.48 -10.70 -6.72
CA PRO A 3 -9.90 -11.93 -6.15
C PRO A 3 -8.88 -11.66 -5.04
N PHE A 4 -8.14 -10.55 -5.16
CA PHE A 4 -7.17 -10.14 -4.15
C PHE A 4 -7.84 -9.68 -2.83
N LEU A 5 -8.98 -8.99 -2.89
CA LEU A 5 -9.74 -8.65 -1.68
C LEU A 5 -10.27 -9.90 -0.97
N THR A 6 -10.70 -10.91 -1.73
CA THR A 6 -11.07 -12.22 -1.17
C THR A 6 -9.86 -12.87 -0.52
N TYR A 7 -8.68 -12.80 -1.13
CA TYR A 7 -7.43 -13.29 -0.53
C TYR A 7 -7.09 -12.57 0.78
N LEU A 8 -7.27 -11.25 0.87
CA LEU A 8 -7.00 -10.51 2.11
C LEU A 8 -7.82 -11.03 3.30
N ASN A 9 -9.06 -11.44 3.07
CA ASN A 9 -9.90 -12.03 4.11
C ASN A 9 -9.42 -13.41 4.60
N THR A 10 -8.49 -14.05 3.88
CA THR A 10 -7.89 -15.33 4.26
C THR A 10 -6.56 -15.19 5.02
N ILE A 11 -6.00 -13.97 5.04
CA ILE A 11 -4.72 -13.69 5.72
C ILE A 11 -4.87 -13.90 7.22
N ARG A 12 -4.03 -14.77 7.79
CA ARG A 12 -3.95 -15.03 9.26
C ARG A 12 -2.89 -14.19 9.96
N SER A 13 -2.61 -13.01 9.40
CA SER A 13 -1.61 -12.08 9.90
C SER A 13 -2.06 -11.40 11.18
N THR A 14 -1.10 -11.09 12.06
CA THR A 14 -1.37 -10.27 13.25
C THR A 14 -1.41 -8.78 12.90
N THR A 15 -0.82 -8.38 11.77
CA THR A 15 -0.79 -6.98 11.32
C THR A 15 -0.74 -6.92 9.80
N ILE A 16 -1.46 -5.96 9.22
CA ILE A 16 -1.39 -5.66 7.79
C ILE A 16 -0.63 -4.35 7.63
N ASN A 17 0.47 -4.38 6.88
CA ASN A 17 1.21 -3.20 6.50
C ASN A 17 0.86 -2.84 5.05
N PHE A 18 0.28 -1.67 4.86
CA PHE A 18 0.07 -1.10 3.53
C PHE A 18 1.27 -0.24 3.15
N ILE A 19 1.81 -0.46 1.96
CA ILE A 19 2.94 0.30 1.43
C ILE A 19 2.41 1.11 0.26
N ILE A 20 2.47 2.44 0.34
CA ILE A 20 1.84 3.33 -0.64
C ILE A 20 2.79 4.44 -1.09
N GLY A 21 2.82 4.67 -2.41
CA GLY A 21 3.49 5.79 -3.05
C GLY A 21 2.69 7.10 -2.96
N ASN A 22 3.20 8.18 -3.55
CA ASN A 22 2.51 9.46 -3.58
C ASN A 22 1.28 9.45 -4.52
N ARG A 23 0.37 10.43 -4.38
CA ARG A 23 -0.84 10.49 -5.23
C ARG A 23 -0.58 10.78 -6.70
N ALA A 24 0.57 11.33 -7.08
CA ALA A 24 0.89 11.50 -8.49
C ALA A 24 0.93 10.12 -9.16
N GLY A 25 1.38 9.10 -8.42
CA GLY A 25 1.32 7.70 -8.82
C GLY A 25 2.06 7.45 -10.12
N ASP A 26 3.22 8.09 -10.25
CA ASP A 26 4.15 7.79 -11.31
C ASP A 26 4.77 6.39 -11.10
N LEU A 27 5.68 6.04 -11.99
CA LEU A 27 6.30 4.73 -11.97
C LEU A 27 7.15 4.52 -10.70
N ASP A 28 7.80 5.57 -10.18
CA ASP A 28 8.65 5.47 -8.99
C ASP A 28 7.79 5.08 -7.78
N SER A 29 6.70 5.80 -7.53
CA SER A 29 5.73 5.46 -6.49
C SER A 29 5.20 4.03 -6.57
N CYS A 30 4.93 3.51 -7.77
CA CYS A 30 4.42 2.15 -7.96
C CYS A 30 5.51 1.09 -7.75
N ILE A 31 6.68 1.26 -8.36
CA ILE A 31 7.79 0.30 -8.24
C ILE A 31 8.32 0.28 -6.81
N SER A 32 8.47 1.45 -6.18
CA SER A 32 8.95 1.58 -4.82
C SER A 32 8.03 0.85 -3.84
N SER A 33 6.69 0.97 -3.98
CA SER A 33 5.77 0.27 -3.08
C SER A 33 5.82 -1.25 -3.28
N MET A 34 5.84 -1.71 -4.52
CA MET A 34 5.93 -3.14 -4.87
C MET A 34 7.25 -3.75 -4.40
N THR A 35 8.37 -3.11 -4.72
CA THR A 35 9.71 -3.59 -4.38
C THR A 35 9.91 -3.62 -2.87
N TYR A 36 9.50 -2.57 -2.16
CA TYR A 36 9.66 -2.51 -0.71
C TYR A 36 8.77 -3.54 0.01
N SER A 37 7.53 -3.73 -0.44
CA SER A 37 6.64 -4.76 0.11
C SER A 37 7.22 -6.17 -0.07
N TYR A 38 7.78 -6.46 -1.26
CA TYR A 38 8.42 -7.72 -1.56
C TYR A 38 9.66 -7.93 -0.69
N LEU A 39 10.54 -6.93 -0.60
CA LEU A 39 11.72 -6.98 0.25
C LEU A 39 11.36 -7.31 1.70
N LEU A 40 10.40 -6.60 2.29
CA LEU A 40 9.95 -6.88 3.66
C LEU A 40 9.38 -8.29 3.82
N SER A 41 8.65 -8.80 2.81
CA SER A 41 8.15 -10.18 2.83
C SER A 41 9.29 -11.23 2.84
N THR A 42 10.42 -10.94 2.20
CA THR A 42 11.59 -11.84 2.16
C THR A 42 12.46 -11.78 3.42
N LEU A 43 12.43 -10.66 4.14
CA LEU A 43 13.24 -10.43 5.33
C LEU A 43 12.55 -10.82 6.64
N SER A 44 11.21 -10.97 6.63
CA SER A 44 10.42 -11.18 7.85
C SER A 44 10.67 -12.57 8.49
N PRO A 45 11.18 -12.65 9.74
CA PRO A 45 11.39 -13.92 10.41
C PRO A 45 10.06 -14.58 10.82
N PRO A 46 9.93 -15.92 10.71
CA PRO A 46 8.65 -16.62 10.84
C PRO A 46 8.04 -16.72 12.26
N VAL A 47 8.64 -16.14 13.31
CA VAL A 47 8.55 -16.78 14.64
C VAL A 47 7.73 -16.05 15.71
N THR A 48 7.32 -14.78 15.57
CA THR A 48 6.56 -14.10 16.65
C THR A 48 5.45 -13.14 16.21
N HIS A 49 5.62 -12.39 15.11
CA HIS A 49 4.58 -11.53 14.55
C HIS A 49 4.50 -11.73 13.05
N ILE A 50 3.40 -12.30 12.58
CA ILE A 50 3.12 -12.37 11.15
C ILE A 50 2.65 -10.98 10.75
N VAL A 51 3.43 -10.29 9.91
CA VAL A 51 3.06 -9.05 9.24
C VAL A 51 2.89 -9.38 7.76
N THR A 52 1.80 -8.93 7.14
CA THR A 52 1.63 -9.04 5.69
C THR A 52 1.82 -7.68 5.06
N HIS A 53 2.81 -7.58 4.18
CA HIS A 53 3.17 -6.37 3.45
C HIS A 53 2.43 -6.35 2.12
N ILE A 54 1.60 -5.34 1.91
CA ILE A 54 0.74 -5.23 0.73
C ILE A 54 1.10 -3.94 -0.01
N PRO A 55 1.59 -4.03 -1.27
CA PRO A 55 1.79 -2.85 -2.08
C PRO A 55 0.45 -2.30 -2.56
N ILE A 56 0.31 -0.98 -2.46
CA ILE A 56 -0.88 -0.25 -2.88
C ILE A 56 -0.51 0.66 -4.03
N LEU A 57 -1.31 0.59 -5.10
CA LEU A 57 -1.29 1.62 -6.14
C LEU A 57 -1.97 2.87 -5.56
N PRO A 58 -1.33 4.04 -5.61
CA PRO A 58 -1.84 5.26 -4.97
C PRO A 58 -3.02 5.90 -5.70
N PHE A 59 -3.56 5.22 -6.71
CA PHE A 59 -4.70 5.63 -7.52
C PHE A 59 -5.72 4.47 -7.62
N PRO A 60 -6.97 4.76 -8.00
CA PRO A 60 -7.98 3.72 -8.21
C PRO A 60 -7.53 2.73 -9.30
N LEU A 61 -7.75 1.43 -9.12
CA LEU A 61 -7.36 0.40 -10.10
C LEU A 61 -7.96 0.66 -11.49
N THR A 62 -9.15 1.26 -11.56
CA THR A 62 -9.80 1.65 -12.81
C THR A 62 -8.98 2.66 -13.62
N SER A 63 -8.12 3.44 -12.97
CA SER A 63 -7.23 4.44 -13.57
C SER A 63 -5.90 3.85 -14.07
N LEU A 64 -5.61 2.57 -13.81
CA LEU A 64 -4.37 1.91 -14.25
C LEU A 64 -4.19 1.98 -15.78
N ARG A 65 -5.29 1.96 -16.55
CA ARG A 65 -5.26 2.14 -18.01
C ARG A 65 -4.68 3.47 -18.48
N LEU A 66 -4.63 4.47 -17.61
CA LEU A 66 -4.07 5.81 -17.86
C LEU A 66 -2.59 5.91 -17.48
N LYS A 67 -1.99 4.80 -17.01
CA LYS A 67 -0.61 4.71 -16.53
C LYS A 67 0.18 3.73 -17.42
N PRO A 68 0.54 4.14 -18.66
CA PRO A 68 1.17 3.24 -19.63
C PRO A 68 2.48 2.65 -19.13
N ASP A 69 3.32 3.44 -18.45
CA ASP A 69 4.60 2.98 -17.93
C ASP A 69 4.41 1.92 -16.84
N THR A 70 3.45 2.13 -15.93
CA THR A 70 3.08 1.14 -14.91
C THR A 70 2.53 -0.13 -15.55
N LEU A 71 1.66 -0.01 -16.56
CA LEU A 71 1.14 -1.18 -17.29
C LEU A 71 2.24 -1.98 -17.99
N GLN A 72 3.19 -1.28 -18.61
CA GLN A 72 4.32 -1.91 -19.27
C GLN A 72 5.17 -2.68 -18.25
N MET A 73 5.51 -2.06 -17.11
CA MET A 73 6.26 -2.72 -16.04
C MET A 73 5.53 -3.97 -15.52
N LEU A 74 4.21 -3.89 -15.27
CA LEU A 74 3.42 -5.05 -14.85
C LEU A 74 3.44 -6.16 -15.88
N SER A 75 3.35 -5.82 -17.17
CA SER A 75 3.44 -6.77 -18.27
C SER A 75 4.80 -7.46 -18.34
N GLU A 76 5.90 -6.70 -18.23
CA GLU A 76 7.26 -7.23 -18.24
C GLU A 76 7.52 -8.19 -17.07
N LEU A 77 6.95 -7.89 -15.89
CA LEU A 77 7.05 -8.73 -14.70
C LEU A 77 5.99 -9.84 -14.62
N SER A 78 5.10 -9.96 -15.62
CA SER A 78 3.98 -10.92 -15.62
C SER A 78 3.06 -10.81 -14.39
N ILE A 79 2.87 -9.59 -13.87
CA ILE A 79 2.01 -9.32 -12.72
C ILE A 79 0.61 -8.95 -13.23
N PRO A 80 -0.41 -9.77 -12.96
CA PRO A 80 -1.76 -9.47 -13.41
C PRO A 80 -2.33 -8.29 -12.59
N PRO A 81 -2.97 -7.28 -13.22
CA PRO A 81 -3.60 -6.18 -12.49
C PRO A 81 -4.62 -6.62 -11.43
N SER A 82 -5.25 -7.79 -11.61
CA SER A 82 -6.21 -8.37 -10.66
C SER A 82 -5.58 -8.86 -9.36
N SER A 83 -4.24 -8.97 -9.28
CA SER A 83 -3.51 -9.30 -8.04
C SER A 83 -3.01 -8.06 -7.30
N LEU A 84 -3.41 -6.86 -7.71
CA LEU A 84 -3.04 -5.60 -7.05
C LEU A 84 -4.23 -4.99 -6.32
N LEU A 85 -3.95 -3.99 -5.48
CA LEU A 85 -4.94 -3.12 -4.88
C LEU A 85 -4.65 -1.67 -5.20
N GLY A 86 -5.72 -0.92 -5.46
CA GLY A 86 -5.70 0.53 -5.48
C GLY A 86 -6.02 1.09 -4.10
N VAL A 87 -5.85 2.40 -3.99
CA VAL A 87 -6.13 3.16 -2.76
C VAL A 87 -7.59 3.01 -2.32
N ASP A 88 -8.55 2.97 -3.25
CA ASP A 88 -9.98 2.84 -2.94
C ASP A 88 -10.30 1.49 -2.30
N GLU A 89 -9.75 0.40 -2.86
CA GLU A 89 -9.94 -0.94 -2.32
C GLU A 89 -9.28 -1.10 -0.94
N MET A 90 -8.11 -0.50 -0.72
CA MET A 90 -7.44 -0.45 0.58
C MET A 90 -8.33 0.25 1.62
N LEU A 91 -8.81 1.45 1.31
CA LEU A 91 -9.63 2.25 2.22
C LEU A 91 -10.95 1.54 2.58
N HIS A 92 -11.58 0.92 1.58
CA HIS A 92 -12.77 0.10 1.80
C HIS A 92 -12.47 -1.09 2.71
N PHE A 93 -11.39 -1.84 2.43
CA PHE A 93 -10.98 -2.98 3.24
C PHE A 93 -10.75 -2.61 4.71
N VAL A 94 -10.05 -1.50 4.97
CA VAL A 94 -9.81 -1.00 6.34
C VAL A 94 -11.11 -0.64 7.03
N SER A 95 -12.02 0.04 6.33
CA SER A 95 -13.31 0.46 6.91
C SER A 95 -14.23 -0.74 7.20
N SER A 96 -14.16 -1.79 6.40
CA SER A 96 -14.93 -3.02 6.61
C SER A 96 -14.34 -3.94 7.68
N ASN A 97 -13.08 -3.75 8.08
CA ASN A 97 -12.38 -4.62 9.02
C ASN A 97 -11.70 -3.83 10.15
N PRO A 98 -12.43 -2.97 10.89
CA PRO A 98 -11.84 -2.03 11.86
C PRO A 98 -11.13 -2.69 13.05
N ASN A 99 -11.33 -3.99 13.27
CA ASN A 99 -10.71 -4.75 14.36
C ASN A 99 -9.34 -5.34 14.02
N LEU A 100 -8.88 -5.23 12.77
CA LEU A 100 -7.55 -5.67 12.38
C LEU A 100 -6.50 -4.62 12.75
N ASN A 101 -5.26 -5.07 12.98
CA ASN A 101 -4.15 -4.15 13.19
C ASN A 101 -3.57 -3.69 11.85
N TYR A 102 -3.43 -2.37 11.70
CA TYR A 102 -2.93 -1.75 10.48
C TYR A 102 -1.68 -0.92 10.74
N THR A 103 -0.76 -0.96 9.80
CA THR A 103 0.38 -0.05 9.69
C THR A 103 0.44 0.50 8.28
N LEU A 104 1.00 1.71 8.13
CA LEU A 104 1.18 2.38 6.86
C LEU A 104 2.64 2.72 6.66
N THR A 105 3.20 2.31 5.54
CA THR A 105 4.53 2.73 5.08
C THR A 105 4.36 3.67 3.90
N LEU A 106 4.94 4.86 4.00
CA LEU A 106 5.02 5.82 2.91
C LEU A 106 6.31 5.59 2.12
N VAL A 107 6.20 5.53 0.81
CA VAL A 107 7.35 5.51 -0.10
C VAL A 107 7.23 6.67 -1.09
N ASP A 108 8.35 7.23 -1.53
CA ASP A 108 8.36 8.30 -2.54
C ASP A 108 7.59 9.57 -2.10
N HIS A 109 7.33 9.70 -0.80
CA HIS A 109 6.86 10.91 -0.11
C HIS A 109 6.94 10.76 1.41
N ASN A 110 6.89 11.88 2.12
CA ASN A 110 6.92 11.96 3.58
C ASN A 110 5.67 12.60 4.22
N VAL A 111 4.65 12.93 3.41
CA VAL A 111 3.38 13.49 3.89
C VAL A 111 2.23 12.56 3.50
N PRO A 112 1.41 12.09 4.45
CA PRO A 112 0.27 11.23 4.14
C PRO A 112 -0.72 11.96 3.24
N ASP A 113 -0.92 11.41 2.05
CA ASP A 113 -1.74 12.01 1.00
C ASP A 113 -2.94 11.11 0.63
N LEU A 114 -3.70 10.70 1.65
CA LEU A 114 -4.89 9.87 1.50
C LEU A 114 -6.17 10.71 1.33
N PRO A 115 -7.22 10.21 0.67
CA PRO A 115 -8.52 10.88 0.55
C PRO A 115 -9.10 11.32 1.92
N PRO A 116 -9.18 12.63 2.23
CA PRO A 116 -9.45 13.11 3.58
C PRO A 116 -10.90 12.85 4.05
N SER A 117 -11.83 12.66 3.12
CA SER A 117 -13.24 12.39 3.42
C SER A 117 -13.53 10.93 3.77
N HIS A 118 -12.56 10.02 3.62
CA HIS A 118 -12.78 8.60 3.86
C HIS A 118 -12.57 8.23 5.35
N PRO A 119 -13.45 7.46 6.00
CA PRO A 119 -13.35 7.16 7.44
C PRO A 119 -12.06 6.43 7.84
N ALA A 120 -11.52 5.57 6.96
CA ALA A 120 -10.23 4.89 7.19
C ALA A 120 -9.00 5.82 7.20
N THR A 121 -9.11 7.03 6.67
CA THR A 121 -7.95 7.92 6.47
C THR A 121 -7.32 8.34 7.79
N ALA A 122 -8.13 8.69 8.80
CA ALA A 122 -7.62 9.07 10.11
C ALA A 122 -6.82 7.92 10.76
N LEU A 123 -7.39 6.71 10.74
CA LEU A 123 -6.75 5.51 11.28
C LEU A 123 -5.41 5.23 10.59
N LEU A 124 -5.38 5.19 9.26
CA LEU A 124 -4.16 4.91 8.50
C LEU A 124 -3.09 5.99 8.69
N THR A 125 -3.50 7.26 8.76
CA THR A 125 -2.58 8.38 9.00
C THR A 125 -1.95 8.31 10.39
N SER A 126 -2.70 7.90 11.41
CA SER A 126 -2.15 7.66 12.75
C SER A 126 -1.33 6.37 12.88
N SER A 127 -1.32 5.53 11.84
CA SER A 127 -0.63 4.24 11.81
C SER A 127 0.62 4.25 10.92
N ILE A 128 1.13 5.43 10.56
CA ILE A 128 2.37 5.54 9.78
C ILE A 128 3.55 5.06 10.62
N SER A 129 4.16 3.94 10.22
CA SER A 129 5.27 3.31 10.95
C SER A 129 6.62 3.52 10.28
N ASN A 130 6.64 3.82 8.98
CA ASN A 130 7.85 3.91 8.18
C ASN A 130 7.68 4.91 7.03
N ILE A 131 8.77 5.60 6.69
CA ILE A 131 8.88 6.48 5.53
C ILE A 131 10.19 6.16 4.80
N LEU A 132 10.12 5.94 3.49
CA LEU A 132 11.28 5.80 2.61
C LEU A 132 11.11 6.78 1.45
N ASP A 133 11.80 7.91 1.52
CA ASP A 133 11.59 9.04 0.60
C ASP A 133 12.92 9.70 0.22
N HIS A 134 12.96 10.26 -0.98
CA HIS A 134 14.09 11.04 -1.52
C HIS A 134 13.78 12.54 -1.68
N HIS A 135 12.56 12.98 -1.34
CA HIS A 135 12.17 14.40 -1.39
C HIS A 135 12.66 15.17 -0.16
N VAL A 136 12.44 16.48 -0.17
CA VAL A 136 12.69 17.32 1.01
C VAL A 136 11.77 16.88 2.15
N ASP A 137 12.36 16.66 3.33
CA ASP A 137 11.62 16.31 4.54
C ASP A 137 10.69 17.47 4.96
N SER A 138 9.39 17.18 5.08
CA SER A 138 8.38 18.14 5.53
C SER A 138 8.35 18.30 7.05
N GLY A 139 9.14 17.52 7.79
CA GLY A 139 9.22 17.54 9.25
C GLY A 139 8.06 16.84 9.94
N THR A 140 7.30 15.99 9.22
CA THR A 140 6.19 15.21 9.78
C THR A 140 6.77 14.01 10.55
N PRO A 141 6.65 13.96 11.89
CA PRO A 141 7.19 12.84 12.65
C PRO A 141 6.39 11.55 12.38
N VAL A 142 7.12 10.44 12.28
CA VAL A 142 6.55 9.08 12.34
C VAL A 142 6.06 8.84 13.78
N GLN A 143 4.83 8.33 13.94
CA GLN A 143 4.18 8.15 15.25
C GLN A 143 4.47 6.78 15.87
#